data_AF-A0A4P8DKL8-F1
#
_entry.id   AF-A0A4P8DKL8-F1
#
_cell.length_a   1.000
_cell.length_b   1.000
_cell.length_c   1.000
_cell.angle_alpha   90.00
_cell.angle_beta   90.00
_cell.angle_gamma   90.00
#
_symmetry.space_group_name_H-M   'P 1'
#
loop_
_entity.id
_entity.type
_entity.pdbx_description
1 polymer ?
#
loop_
_entity_poly.entity_id
_entity_poly.type
_entity_poly.pdbx_seq_one_letter_code
_entity_poly.pdbx_strand_id
1 'polypeptide(L)' 'MRGKAVTEKRVRDSSSGQFVTVRTIDAKSQTFGQDLTYVFSRNVAKARRDNKAVTGVVDRAPEKA' A
#
# COMPACT_ATOMS: atom_id res chain seq x y z
N MET A 1 14.81 -5.24 -21.74
CA MET A 1 13.80 -4.33 -21.12
C MET A 1 13.68 -4.70 -19.65
N ARG A 2 14.00 -3.81 -18.70
CA ARG A 2 13.54 -3.98 -17.30
C ARG A 2 12.03 -3.74 -17.30
N GLY A 3 11.25 -4.81 -17.46
CA GLY A 3 9.83 -4.75 -17.13
C GLY A 3 9.73 -4.26 -15.68
N LYS A 4 8.91 -3.23 -15.44
CA LYS A 4 8.72 -2.75 -14.06
C LYS A 4 8.05 -3.87 -13.28
N ALA A 5 8.81 -4.54 -12.41
CA ALA A 5 8.33 -5.63 -11.57
C ALA A 5 7.20 -5.19 -10.62
N VAL A 6 7.10 -3.88 -10.34
CA VAL A 6 5.95 -3.26 -9.67
C VAL A 6 5.30 -2.25 -10.62
N THR A 7 3.99 -2.37 -10.79
CA THR A 7 3.16 -1.40 -11.52
C THR A 7 2.22 -0.67 -10.58
N GLU A 8 1.92 0.59 -10.87
CA GLU A 8 0.98 1.40 -10.10
C GLU A 8 -0.21 1.80 -10.99
N LYS A 9 -1.42 1.64 -10.47
CA LYS A 9 -2.65 2.10 -11.13
C LYS A 9 -3.51 2.88 -10.16
N ARG A 10 -3.92 4.09 -10.56
CA ARG A 10 -4.91 4.86 -9.83
C ARG A 10 -6.30 4.39 -10.23
N VAL A 11 -7.07 3.91 -9.27
CA VAL A 11 -8.43 3.40 -9.48
C VAL A 11 -9.39 4.12 -8.54
N ARG A 12 -10.67 4.16 -8.91
CA ARG A 12 -11.72 4.69 -8.05
C ARG A 12 -12.25 3.56 -7.19
N ASP A 13 -12.16 3.71 -5.88
CA ASP A 13 -12.74 2.78 -4.92
C ASP A 13 -14.27 2.84 -5.00
N SER A 14 -14.93 1.70 -5.13
CA SER A 14 -16.38 1.64 -5.34
C SER A 14 -17.18 1.96 -4.08
N SER A 15 -16.61 1.78 -2.89
CA SER A 15 -17.30 2.00 -1.62
C SER A 15 -17.25 3.46 -1.16
N SER A 16 -16.08 4.07 -1.25
CA SER A 16 -15.80 5.43 -0.79
C SER A 16 -15.83 6.47 -1.91
N GLY A 17 -15.79 6.04 -3.17
CA GLY A 17 -15.68 6.90 -4.34
C GLY A 17 -14.32 7.60 -4.48
N GLN A 18 -13.40 7.40 -3.54
CA GLN A 18 -12.08 8.02 -3.52
C GLN A 18 -11.12 7.34 -4.49
N PHE A 19 -10.13 8.09 -4.96
CA PHE A 19 -9.06 7.51 -5.76
C PHE A 19 -8.02 6.84 -4.87
N VAL A 20 -7.78 5.55 -5.10
CA VAL A 20 -6.73 4.77 -4.44
C VAL A 20 -5.65 4.37 -5.43
N THR A 21 -4.42 4.19 -4.93
CA THR A 21 -3.31 3.67 -5.73
C THR A 21 -3.14 2.19 -5.45
N VAL A 22 -3.39 1.36 -6.47
CA VAL A 22 -3.14 -0.08 -6.44
C VAL A 22 -1.73 -0.33 -6.96
N ARG A 23 -0.96 -1.13 -6.20
CA ARG A 23 0.36 -1.61 -6.62
C ARG A 23 0.28 -3.09 -6.91
N THR A 24 0.72 -3.50 -8.09
CA THR A 24 0.73 -4.91 -8.52
C THR A 24 2.16 -5.36 -8.72
N ILE A 25 2.49 -6.53 -8.18
CA ILE A 25 3.81 -7.15 -8.29
C ILE A 25 3.73 -8.24 -9.34
N ASP A 26 4.69 -8.28 -10.26
CA ASP A 26 4.90 -9.42 -11.14
C ASP A 26 5.45 -10.61 -10.33
N ALA A 27 4.68 -11.69 -10.28
CA ALA A 27 5.06 -12.92 -9.58
C ALA A 27 6.31 -13.58 -10.16
N LYS A 28 6.68 -13.28 -11.42
CA LYS A 28 7.91 -13.78 -12.07
C LYS A 28 9.09 -12.82 -11.94
N SER A 29 8.95 -11.76 -11.14
CA SER A 29 10.05 -10.83 -10.88
C SER A 29 11.27 -11.56 -10.30
N GLN A 30 12.45 -11.31 -10.89
CA GLN A 30 13.73 -11.76 -10.33
C GLN A 30 14.04 -11.12 -8.97
N THR A 31 13.36 -10.02 -8.63
CA THR A 31 13.53 -9.25 -7.39
C THR A 31 12.29 -9.31 -6.51
N PHE A 32 11.45 -10.35 -6.64
CA PHE A 32 10.15 -10.45 -5.97
C PHE A 32 10.17 -10.11 -4.47
N GLY A 33 11.17 -10.60 -3.72
CA GLY A 33 11.29 -10.31 -2.28
C GLY A 33 11.51 -8.81 -1.98
N GLN A 34 12.30 -8.12 -2.80
CA GLN A 34 12.54 -6.68 -2.69
C GLN A 34 11.30 -5.88 -3.12
N ASP A 35 10.63 -6.32 -4.19
CA ASP A 35 9.40 -5.72 -4.69
C ASP A 35 8.25 -5.83 -3.67
N LEU A 36 8.12 -7.00 -3.03
CA LEU A 36 7.16 -7.24 -1.95
C LEU A 36 7.46 -6.37 -0.74
N THR A 37 8.74 -6.30 -0.33
CA THR A 37 9.17 -5.44 0.78
C THR A 37 8.84 -3.98 0.49
N TYR A 38 9.10 -3.52 -0.74
CA TYR A 38 8.75 -2.17 -1.19
C TYR A 38 7.24 -1.92 -1.05
N VAL A 39 6.38 -2.75 -1.66
CA VAL A 39 4.92 -2.54 -1.62
C VAL A 39 4.39 -2.60 -0.19
N PHE A 40 4.88 -3.54 0.62
CA PHE A 40 4.50 -3.66 2.03
C PHE A 40 4.87 -2.39 2.81
N SER A 41 6.08 -1.84 2.63
CA SER A 41 6.50 -0.60 3.28
C SER A 41 5.59 0.59 2.97
N ARG A 42 5.08 0.68 1.73
CA ARG A 42 4.16 1.75 1.30
C ARG A 42 2.81 1.63 2.01
N ASN A 43 2.32 0.40 2.19
CA ASN A 43 1.09 0.13 2.90
C ASN A 43 1.24 0.44 4.40
N VAL A 44 2.34 0.02 5.03
CA VAL A 44 2.65 0.35 6.44
C VAL A 44 2.74 1.85 6.64
N ALA A 45 3.43 2.58 5.75
CA ALA A 45 3.54 4.03 5.83
C ALA A 45 2.15 4.72 5.73
N LYS A 46 1.24 4.18 4.93
CA LYS A 46 -0.16 4.65 4.90
C LYS A 46 -0.86 4.35 6.23
N ALA A 47 -0.80 3.11 6.70
CA ALA A 47 -1.43 2.70 7.95
C ALA A 47 -0.96 3.54 9.14
N ARG A 48 0.34 3.86 9.24
CA ARG A 48 0.87 4.73 10.30
C ARG A 48 0.31 6.16 10.25
N ARG A 49 0.08 6.71 9.06
CA ARG A 49 -0.59 8.02 8.91
C ARG A 49 -2.04 7.96 9.34
N ASP A 50 -2.76 6.92 8.91
CA ASP A 50 -4.16 6.73 9.26
C ASP A 50 -4.33 6.49 10.78
N ASN A 51 -3.48 5.65 11.38
CA ASN A 51 -3.39 5.41 12.82
C ASN A 51 -3.18 6.71 13.59
N LYS A 52 -2.22 7.54 13.16
CA LYS A 52 -1.95 8.85 13.80
C LYS A 52 -3.16 9.78 13.71
N ALA A 53 -3.86 9.78 12.58
CA ALA A 53 -5.04 10.62 12.39
C ALA A 53 -6.19 10.26 13.34
N VAL A 54 -6.34 8.98 13.70
CA VAL A 54 -7.43 8.51 14.57
C VAL A 54 -7.02 8.45 16.04
N THR A 55 -5.80 7.98 16.35
CA THR A 55 -5.37 7.65 17.71
C THR A 55 -4.38 8.65 18.31
N GLY A 56 -3.87 9.59 17.50
CA GLY A 56 -2.81 10.53 17.90
C GLY A 56 -1.38 9.95 17.82
N VAL A 57 -1.20 8.64 17.66
CA VAL A 57 0.11 7.98 17.58
C VAL A 57 0.21 7.07 16.34
N VAL A 58 1.43 6.85 15.83
CA VAL A 58 1.66 6.10 14.58
C VAL A 58 1.54 4.58 14.74
N ASP A 59 1.84 4.07 15.94
CA ASP A 59 2.02 2.63 16.20
C ASP A 59 0.87 2.01 17.02
N ARG A 60 -0.29 2.68 17.04
CA ARG A 60 -1.53 2.15 17.62
C ARG A 60 -2.59 2.05 16.52
N ALA A 61 -3.07 0.83 16.26
CA ALA A 61 -4.22 0.64 15.39
C ALA A 61 -5.49 1.16 16.07
N PRO A 62 -6.44 1.75 15.33
CA PRO A 62 -7.74 2.12 15.87
C PRO A 62 -8.51 0.87 16.32
N GLU A 63 -9.35 1.03 17.35
CA GLU A 63 -10.29 -0.02 17.75
C GLU A 63 -11.28 -0.27 16.61
N LYS A 64 -11.57 -1.55 16.34
CA LYS A 64 -12.59 -1.92 15.35
C LYS A 64 -13.97 -1.72 15.99
N ALA A 65 -14.83 -0.99 15.30
CA ALA A 65 -16.25 -0.86 15.64
C ALA A 65 -17.01 -2.16 15.34
#